data_AF-A0AAE5XGQ8-F1
#
_entry.id   AF-A0AAE5XGQ8-F1
#
_cell.length_a   1.000
_cell.length_b   1.000
_cell.length_c   1.000
_cell.angle_alpha   90.00
_cell.angle_beta   90.00
_cell.angle_gamma   90.00
#
_symmetry.space_group_name_H-M   'P 1'
#
loop_
_entity.id
_entity.type
_entity.pdbx_description
1 polymer ?
#
loop_
_entity_poly.entity_id
_entity_poly.type
_entity_poly.pdbx_seq_one_letter_code
_entity_poly.pdbx_strand_id
1 'polypeptide(L)'
;MSSTLVARARQLSAWFHVLLCGLCLFPPWLALAIAIGAGDQRLWAITLEAAPYGLTAMAFAYLYGKKFGDWYLPVDGEKPTFEIVCASCVVSFLAAISTGVCIGLISSVWEGMDGFSIGLFAGLAGYLCALPLILILGGLGGLALTRRLNKLAADLNQAVKPA
;
A
#
# COMPACT_ATOMS: atom_id res chain seq x y z
N MET A 1 17.20 17.81 -12.34
CA MET A 1 16.02 17.90 -11.44
C MET A 1 16.50 18.18 -10.02
N SER A 2 15.86 19.09 -9.27
CA SER A 2 16.33 19.50 -7.92
C SER A 2 16.29 18.34 -6.91
N SER A 3 17.34 18.17 -6.11
CA SER A 3 17.42 17.15 -5.06
C SER A 3 16.29 17.27 -4.03
N THR A 4 15.87 18.50 -3.73
CA THR A 4 14.75 18.81 -2.83
C THR A 4 13.42 18.32 -3.39
N LEU A 5 13.20 18.46 -4.71
CA LEU A 5 11.98 17.98 -5.38
C LEU A 5 11.91 16.44 -5.34
N VAL A 6 13.03 15.78 -5.62
CA VAL A 6 13.14 14.31 -5.56
C VAL A 6 12.88 13.81 -4.14
N ALA A 7 13.46 14.43 -3.12
CA ALA A 7 13.23 14.05 -1.73
C ALA A 7 11.75 14.18 -1.32
N ARG A 8 11.07 15.26 -1.76
CA ARG A 8 9.64 15.44 -1.50
C ARG A 8 8.76 14.45 -2.25
N ALA A 9 9.09 14.13 -3.50
CA ALA A 9 8.38 13.13 -4.29
C ALA A 9 8.43 11.75 -3.62
N ARG A 10 9.62 11.34 -3.18
CA ARG A 10 9.82 10.10 -2.42
C ARG A 10 9.03 10.05 -1.13
N GLN A 11 9.01 11.14 -0.37
CA GLN A 11 8.27 11.19 0.89
C GLN A 11 6.75 11.12 0.67
N LEU A 12 6.22 11.88 -0.29
CA LEU A 12 4.78 11.87 -0.58
C LEU A 12 4.33 10.53 -1.17
N SER A 13 5.14 9.92 -2.05
CA SER A 13 4.88 8.58 -2.60
C SER A 13 4.89 7.52 -1.50
N ALA A 14 5.84 7.58 -0.56
CA ALA A 14 5.90 6.66 0.58
C ALA A 14 4.61 6.69 1.40
N TRP A 15 4.13 7.87 1.79
CA TRP A 15 2.87 7.99 2.54
C TRP A 15 1.65 7.57 1.74
N PHE A 16 1.62 7.85 0.44
CA PHE A 16 0.56 7.40 -0.45
C PHE A 16 0.45 5.86 -0.47
N HIS A 17 1.57 5.15 -0.64
CA HIS A 17 1.58 3.69 -0.66
C HIS A 17 1.25 3.09 0.71
N VAL A 18 1.68 3.71 1.81
CA VAL A 18 1.27 3.31 3.17
C VAL A 18 -0.23 3.43 3.36
N LEU A 19 -0.82 4.55 2.95
CA LEU A 19 -2.27 4.78 3.04
C LEU A 19 -3.03 3.77 2.18
N LEU A 20 -2.59 3.55 0.94
CA LEU A 20 -3.20 2.57 0.05
C LEU A 20 -3.11 1.15 0.62
N CYS A 21 -1.95 0.77 1.15
CA CYS A 21 -1.74 -0.51 1.82
C CYS A 21 -2.67 -0.66 3.04
N GLY A 22 -2.74 0.36 3.91
CA GLY A 22 -3.63 0.36 5.07
C GLY A 22 -5.11 0.22 4.69
N LEU A 23 -5.56 0.87 3.62
CA LEU A 23 -6.92 0.70 3.09
C LEU A 23 -7.19 -0.71 2.57
N CYS A 24 -6.19 -1.39 2.00
CA CYS A 24 -6.32 -2.78 1.56
C CYS A 24 -6.39 -3.76 2.75
N LEU A 25 -5.73 -3.41 3.85
CA LEU A 25 -5.75 -4.19 5.08
C LEU A 25 -7.04 -3.92 5.90
N PHE A 26 -7.69 -2.77 5.73
CA PHE A 26 -8.85 -2.37 6.53
C PHE A 26 -10.04 -3.36 6.46
N PRO A 27 -10.51 -3.85 5.30
CA PRO A 27 -11.61 -4.80 5.23
C PRO A 27 -11.39 -6.11 6.02
N PRO A 28 -10.24 -6.80 5.92
CA PRO A 28 -9.99 -7.98 6.74
C PRO A 28 -9.89 -7.64 8.23
N TRP A 29 -9.28 -6.51 8.64
CA TRP A 29 -9.27 -6.08 10.04
C TRP A 29 -10.66 -5.76 10.58
N LEU A 30 -11.52 -5.15 9.77
CA LEU A 30 -12.91 -4.84 10.15
C LEU A 30 -13.75 -6.12 10.28
N ALA A 31 -13.64 -7.04 9.33
CA ALA A 31 -14.33 -8.33 9.39
C ALA A 31 -13.92 -9.12 10.63
N LEU A 32 -12.62 -9.08 10.96
CA LEU A 32 -12.06 -9.73 12.14
C LEU A 32 -12.56 -9.06 13.44
N ALA A 33 -12.61 -7.72 13.49
CA ALA A 33 -13.16 -6.98 14.63
C ALA A 33 -14.66 -7.28 14.88
N ILE A 34 -15.45 -7.44 13.83
CA ILE A 34 -16.86 -7.85 13.92
C ILE A 34 -16.96 -9.27 14.50
N ALA A 35 -16.10 -10.19 14.05
CA ALA A 35 -16.08 -11.57 14.54
C ALA A 35 -15.62 -11.66 16.01
N ILE A 36 -14.67 -10.84 16.44
CA ILE A 36 -14.27 -10.68 17.85
C ILE A 36 -15.45 -10.16 18.69
N GLY A 37 -16.19 -9.16 18.18
CA GLY A 37 -17.38 -8.63 18.85
C GLY A 37 -18.49 -9.67 19.05
N ALA A 38 -18.49 -10.74 18.27
CA ALA A 38 -19.38 -11.89 18.44
C ALA A 38 -18.93 -12.88 19.53
N GLY A 39 -17.80 -12.63 20.20
CA GLY A 39 -17.34 -13.40 21.38
C GLY A 39 -16.24 -14.43 21.10
N ASP A 40 -15.65 -14.44 19.90
CA ASP A 40 -14.60 -15.41 19.56
C ASP A 40 -13.21 -14.96 20.05
N GLN A 41 -12.82 -15.48 21.22
CA GLN A 41 -11.51 -15.25 21.84
C GLN A 41 -10.34 -15.76 20.99
N ARG A 42 -10.53 -16.75 20.11
CA ARG A 42 -9.47 -17.28 19.24
C ARG A 42 -9.15 -16.30 18.12
N LEU A 43 -10.19 -15.71 17.52
CA LEU A 43 -10.01 -14.66 16.51
C LEU A 43 -9.32 -13.42 17.09
N TRP A 44 -9.55 -13.10 18.36
CA TRP A 44 -8.81 -12.03 19.06
C TRP A 44 -7.31 -12.32 19.16
N ALA A 45 -6.92 -13.54 19.51
CA ALA A 45 -5.50 -13.93 19.56
C ALA A 45 -4.85 -13.87 18.17
N ILE A 46 -5.52 -14.42 17.15
CA ILE A 46 -5.04 -14.37 15.75
C ILE A 46 -4.88 -12.92 15.28
N THR A 47 -5.77 -12.01 15.68
CA THR A 47 -5.68 -10.57 15.38
C THR A 47 -4.42 -9.94 15.94
N LEU A 48 -4.15 -10.17 17.23
CA LEU A 48 -2.98 -9.61 17.90
C LEU A 48 -1.68 -10.15 17.32
N GLU A 49 -1.66 -11.44 16.95
CA GLU A 49 -0.51 -12.07 16.31
C GLU A 49 -0.34 -11.62 14.85
N ALA A 50 -1.43 -11.33 14.13
CA ALA A 50 -1.39 -10.85 12.75
C ALA A 50 -0.99 -9.36 12.63
N ALA A 51 -1.19 -8.56 13.69
CA ALA A 51 -1.03 -7.09 13.63
C ALA A 51 0.40 -6.64 13.27
N PRO A 52 1.48 -7.26 13.81
CA PRO A 52 2.85 -6.98 13.39
C PRO A 52 3.10 -7.18 11.89
N TYR A 53 2.41 -8.14 11.26
CA TYR A 53 2.56 -8.41 9.82
C TYR A 53 1.91 -7.33 8.97
N GLY A 54 0.75 -6.82 9.39
CA GLY A 54 0.13 -5.65 8.78
C GLY A 54 1.04 -4.41 8.85
N LEU A 55 1.65 -4.17 10.02
CA LEU A 55 2.63 -3.09 10.19
C LEU A 55 3.88 -3.29 9.32
N THR A 56 4.35 -4.52 9.19
CA THR A 56 5.49 -4.87 8.33
C THR A 56 5.16 -4.60 6.86
N ALA A 57 3.97 -4.96 6.39
CA ALA A 57 3.49 -4.66 5.05
C ALA A 57 3.44 -3.14 4.79
N MET A 58 2.96 -2.36 5.76
CA MET A 58 2.98 -0.89 5.68
C MET A 58 4.41 -0.33 5.63
N ALA A 59 5.35 -0.89 6.41
CA ALA A 59 6.75 -0.50 6.36
C ALA A 59 7.39 -0.79 5.00
N PHE A 60 7.10 -1.95 4.39
CA PHE A 60 7.53 -2.25 3.03
C PHE A 60 6.92 -1.31 2.00
N ALA A 61 5.62 -0.99 2.11
CA ALA A 61 4.97 -0.01 1.24
C ALA A 61 5.63 1.38 1.35
N TYR A 62 6.03 1.79 2.55
CA TYR A 62 6.78 3.02 2.78
C TYR A 62 8.14 2.99 2.08
N LEU A 63 8.92 1.92 2.25
CA LEU A 63 10.23 1.77 1.60
C LEU A 63 10.11 1.73 0.09
N TYR A 64 9.10 1.05 -0.44
CA TYR A 64 8.79 1.00 -1.86
C TYR A 64 8.50 2.41 -2.41
N GLY A 65 7.57 3.15 -1.80
CA GLY A 65 7.27 4.52 -2.22
C GLY A 65 8.46 5.47 -2.07
N LYS A 66 9.35 5.26 -1.09
CA LYS A 66 10.61 6.01 -1.00
C LYS A 66 11.57 5.68 -2.14
N LYS A 67 11.66 4.42 -2.55
CA LYS A 67 12.58 3.95 -3.59
C LYS A 67 12.14 4.40 -4.99
N PHE A 68 10.84 4.36 -5.26
CA PHE A 68 10.26 4.60 -6.58
C PHE A 68 9.45 5.91 -6.68
N GLY A 69 9.47 6.75 -5.65
CA GLY A 69 8.65 7.97 -5.63
C GLY A 69 9.05 9.03 -6.63
N ASP A 70 10.26 8.95 -7.20
CA ASP A 70 10.69 9.76 -8.34
C ASP A 70 9.96 9.40 -9.64
N TRP A 71 9.38 8.21 -9.76
CA TRP A 71 8.54 7.84 -10.91
C TRP A 71 7.25 8.65 -11.01
N TYR A 72 6.87 9.41 -9.98
CA TYR A 72 5.72 10.33 -10.00
C TYR A 72 6.09 11.70 -10.57
N LEU A 73 7.37 11.95 -10.86
CA LEU A 73 7.83 13.19 -11.46
C LEU A 73 7.74 13.08 -12.99
N PRO A 74 7.36 14.17 -13.68
CA PRO A 74 7.35 14.18 -15.14
C PRO A 74 8.77 14.11 -15.68
N VAL A 75 8.99 13.23 -16.66
CA VAL A 75 10.22 13.14 -17.45
C VAL A 75 9.90 13.77 -18.81
N ASP A 76 10.67 14.78 -19.21
CA ASP A 76 10.52 15.47 -20.51
C ASP A 76 9.11 16.04 -20.79
N GLY A 77 8.34 16.35 -19.73
CA GLY A 77 6.99 16.87 -19.83
C GLY A 77 5.90 15.80 -19.96
N GLU A 78 6.27 14.53 -20.09
CA GLU A 78 5.33 13.42 -20.10
C GLU A 78 4.88 13.07 -18.67
N LYS A 79 3.59 12.75 -18.53
CA LYS A 79 3.00 12.36 -17.25
C LYS A 79 3.19 10.85 -17.06
N PRO A 80 3.73 10.40 -15.92
CA PRO A 80 3.74 8.98 -15.60
C PRO A 80 2.30 8.55 -15.31
N THR A 81 1.64 7.82 -16.22
CA THR A 81 0.26 7.34 -16.02
C THR A 81 0.19 5.84 -15.77
N PHE A 82 1.05 5.07 -16.42
CA PHE A 82 1.04 3.61 -16.33
C PHE A 82 1.74 3.13 -15.05
N GLU A 83 2.89 3.72 -14.74
CA GLU A 83 3.74 3.42 -13.60
C GLU A 83 3.01 3.65 -12.27
N ILE A 84 2.15 4.67 -12.25
CA ILE A 84 1.34 5.03 -11.09
C ILE A 84 0.35 3.94 -10.71
N VAL A 85 -0.35 3.38 -11.70
CA VAL A 85 -1.37 2.35 -11.49
C VAL A 85 -0.68 1.02 -11.17
N CYS A 86 0.36 0.66 -11.93
CA CYS A 86 1.13 -0.57 -11.70
C CYS A 86 1.79 -0.61 -10.32
N ALA A 87 2.42 0.48 -9.87
CA ALA A 87 3.06 0.56 -8.55
C ALA A 87 2.05 0.30 -7.41
N SER A 88 0.88 0.90 -7.52
CA SER A 88 -0.23 0.72 -6.57
C SER A 88 -0.70 -0.74 -6.52
N CYS A 89 -0.90 -1.37 -7.68
CA CYS A 89 -1.31 -2.77 -7.78
C CYS A 89 -0.27 -3.75 -7.20
N VAL A 90 1.01 -3.52 -7.46
CA VAL A 90 2.11 -4.38 -6.99
C VAL A 90 2.24 -4.32 -5.47
N VAL A 91 2.19 -3.12 -4.88
CA VAL A 91 2.29 -2.95 -3.43
C VAL A 91 1.11 -3.59 -2.72
N SER A 92 -0.11 -3.39 -3.22
CA SER A 92 -1.31 -4.01 -2.63
C SER A 92 -1.32 -5.53 -2.78
N PHE A 93 -0.80 -6.07 -3.90
CA PHE A 93 -0.68 -7.50 -4.12
C PHE A 93 0.29 -8.16 -3.13
N LEU A 94 1.49 -7.60 -3.01
CA LEU A 94 2.52 -8.11 -2.09
C LEU A 94 2.04 -8.03 -0.64
N ALA A 95 1.38 -6.94 -0.26
CA ALA A 95 0.79 -6.78 1.08
C ALA A 95 -0.28 -7.85 1.36
N ALA A 96 -1.19 -8.07 0.41
CA ALA A 96 -2.29 -9.02 0.57
C ALA A 96 -1.80 -10.47 0.68
N ILE A 97 -0.86 -10.89 -0.18
CA ILE A 97 -0.29 -12.25 -0.12
C ILE A 97 0.52 -12.45 1.15
N SER A 98 1.40 -11.50 1.50
CA SER A 98 2.23 -11.61 2.70
C SER A 98 1.37 -11.72 3.95
N THR A 99 0.33 -10.89 4.05
CA THR A 99 -0.59 -10.91 5.19
C THR A 99 -1.41 -12.19 5.23
N GLY A 100 -1.96 -12.62 4.07
CA GLY A 100 -2.72 -13.86 3.96
C GLY A 100 -1.90 -15.08 4.40
N VAL A 101 -0.68 -15.24 3.88
CA VAL A 101 0.23 -16.32 4.27
C VAL A 101 0.54 -16.29 5.77
N CYS A 102 0.80 -15.12 6.34
CA CYS A 102 1.08 -15.01 7.78
C CYS A 102 -0.12 -15.40 8.65
N ILE A 103 -1.31 -14.90 8.32
CA ILE A 103 -2.55 -15.29 9.01
C ILE A 103 -2.77 -16.79 8.90
N GLY A 104 -2.64 -17.34 7.69
CA GLY A 104 -2.80 -18.76 7.44
C GLY A 104 -1.82 -19.61 8.24
N LEU A 105 -0.53 -19.25 8.26
CA LEU A 105 0.48 -19.95 9.06
C LEU A 105 0.18 -19.90 10.56
N ILE A 106 -0.26 -18.76 11.09
CA ILE A 106 -0.72 -18.67 12.48
C ILE A 106 -1.89 -19.62 12.71
N SER A 107 -2.93 -19.56 11.88
CA SER A 107 -4.09 -20.45 11.98
C SER A 107 -3.71 -21.93 11.90
N SER A 108 -2.71 -22.32 11.09
CA SER A 108 -2.25 -23.72 11.04
C SER A 108 -1.65 -24.24 12.33
N VAL A 109 -0.91 -23.39 13.06
CA VAL A 109 -0.35 -23.77 14.37
C VAL A 109 -1.46 -24.06 15.37
N TRP A 110 -2.61 -23.41 15.23
CA TRP A 110 -3.74 -23.50 16.15
C TRP A 110 -4.76 -24.59 15.75
N GLU A 111 -4.97 -24.80 14.46
CA GLU A 111 -6.03 -25.70 13.94
C GLU A 111 -5.49 -26.99 13.29
N GLY A 112 -4.18 -27.13 13.12
CA GLY A 112 -3.57 -28.34 12.55
C GLY A 112 -3.85 -28.54 11.05
N MET A 113 -4.22 -27.47 10.33
CA MET A 113 -4.52 -27.48 8.89
C MET A 113 -3.34 -26.95 8.05
N ASP A 114 -3.36 -27.15 6.73
CA ASP A 114 -2.40 -26.52 5.81
C ASP A 114 -2.69 -25.01 5.66
N GLY A 115 -2.18 -24.25 6.62
CA GLY A 115 -2.39 -22.81 6.71
C GLY A 115 -1.62 -22.01 5.67
N PHE A 116 -0.53 -22.54 5.13
CA PHE A 116 0.22 -21.84 4.09
C PHE A 116 -0.64 -21.67 2.84
N SER A 117 -1.22 -22.77 2.34
CA SER A 117 -2.07 -22.75 1.15
C SER A 117 -3.34 -21.93 1.39
N ILE A 118 -4.03 -22.14 2.52
CA ILE A 118 -5.24 -21.39 2.87
C ILE A 118 -4.94 -19.89 2.96
N GLY A 119 -3.85 -19.52 3.60
CA GLY A 119 -3.41 -18.14 3.73
C GLY A 119 -3.08 -17.49 2.39
N LEU A 120 -2.37 -18.20 1.51
CA LEU A 120 -2.05 -17.73 0.16
C LEU A 120 -3.32 -17.48 -0.67
N PHE A 121 -4.24 -18.44 -0.69
CA PHE A 121 -5.51 -18.31 -1.43
C PHE A 121 -6.41 -17.23 -0.84
N ALA A 122 -6.48 -17.10 0.49
CA ALA A 122 -7.23 -16.04 1.15
C ALA A 122 -6.65 -14.65 0.84
N GLY A 123 -5.32 -14.51 0.88
CA GLY A 123 -4.64 -13.27 0.50
C GLY A 123 -4.87 -12.89 -0.96
N LEU A 124 -4.79 -13.85 -1.88
CA LEU A 124 -5.07 -13.64 -3.30
C LEU A 124 -6.54 -13.28 -3.55
N ALA A 125 -7.48 -14.00 -2.92
CA ALA A 125 -8.91 -13.70 -3.03
C ALA A 125 -9.23 -12.30 -2.49
N GLY A 126 -8.67 -11.93 -1.33
CA GLY A 126 -8.79 -10.60 -0.75
C GLY A 126 -8.26 -9.51 -1.68
N TYR A 127 -7.09 -9.75 -2.30
CA TYR A 127 -6.53 -8.85 -3.31
C TYR A 127 -7.46 -8.68 -4.52
N LEU A 128 -7.94 -9.77 -5.10
CA LEU A 128 -8.82 -9.73 -6.28
C LEU A 128 -10.14 -9.01 -5.99
N CYS A 129 -10.71 -9.21 -4.81
CA CYS A 129 -11.90 -8.48 -4.35
C CYS A 129 -11.63 -6.98 -4.16
N ALA A 130 -10.45 -6.61 -3.66
CA ALA A 130 -10.05 -5.22 -3.47
C ALA A 130 -9.53 -4.55 -4.75
N LEU A 131 -9.21 -5.31 -5.80
CA LEU A 131 -8.54 -4.83 -7.01
C LEU A 131 -9.27 -3.66 -7.70
N PRO A 132 -10.60 -3.66 -7.88
CA PRO A 132 -11.30 -2.53 -8.49
C PRO A 132 -11.09 -1.23 -7.68
N LEU A 133 -11.13 -1.34 -6.35
CA LEU A 133 -10.91 -0.21 -5.46
C LEU A 133 -9.44 0.25 -5.48
N ILE A 134 -8.49 -0.69 -5.49
CA ILE A 134 -7.05 -0.41 -5.60
C ILE A 134 -6.73 0.33 -6.90
N LEU A 135 -7.32 -0.08 -8.03
CA LEU A 135 -7.13 0.56 -9.32
C LEU A 135 -7.65 2.01 -9.31
N ILE A 136 -8.85 2.23 -8.77
CA ILE A 136 -9.47 3.56 -8.69
C ILE A 136 -8.68 4.46 -7.74
N LEU A 137 -8.40 4.02 -6.52
CA LEU A 137 -7.68 4.80 -5.52
C LEU A 137 -6.20 5.00 -5.91
N GLY A 138 -5.58 3.99 -6.48
CA GLY A 138 -4.23 4.02 -7.03
C GLY A 138 -4.10 5.08 -8.13
N GLY A 139 -5.01 5.02 -9.10
CA GLY A 139 -5.07 5.98 -10.21
C GLY A 139 -5.37 7.41 -9.75
N LEU A 140 -6.44 7.62 -8.95
CA LEU A 140 -6.82 8.95 -8.48
C LEU A 140 -5.78 9.56 -7.52
N GLY A 141 -5.30 8.77 -6.56
CA GLY A 141 -4.31 9.22 -5.59
C GLY A 141 -2.97 9.53 -6.24
N GLY A 142 -2.55 8.71 -7.20
CA GLY A 142 -1.35 8.98 -7.98
C GLY A 142 -1.48 10.20 -8.89
N LEU A 143 -2.62 10.40 -9.55
CA LEU A 143 -2.90 11.63 -10.32
C LEU A 143 -2.85 12.88 -9.42
N ALA A 144 -3.42 12.81 -8.22
CA ALA A 144 -3.35 13.90 -7.25
C ALA A 144 -1.91 14.18 -6.80
N LEU A 145 -1.13 13.13 -6.57
CA LEU A 145 0.29 13.23 -6.23
C LEU A 145 1.09 13.90 -7.35
N THR A 146 0.93 13.45 -8.59
CA THR A 146 1.60 14.05 -9.77
C THR A 146 1.22 15.52 -9.95
N ARG A 147 -0.05 15.88 -9.80
CA ARG A 147 -0.49 17.30 -9.85
C ARG A 147 0.21 18.15 -8.79
N ARG A 148 0.30 17.63 -7.56
CA ARG A 148 0.97 18.33 -6.45
C ARG A 148 2.46 18.49 -6.69
N LEU A 149 3.12 17.46 -7.21
CA LEU A 149 4.55 17.52 -7.54
C LEU A 149 4.84 18.45 -8.71
N ASN A 150 3.99 18.49 -9.73
CA ASN A 150 4.11 19.43 -10.84
C ASN A 150 4.00 20.88 -10.38
N LYS A 151 3.04 21.18 -9.50
CA LYS A 151 2.93 22.50 -8.89
C LYS A 151 4.20 22.86 -8.12
N LEU A 152 4.71 21.93 -7.30
CA LEU A 152 5.91 22.15 -6.51
C LEU A 152 7.17 22.36 -7.38
N ALA A 153 7.27 21.65 -8.50
CA ALA A 153 8.33 21.84 -9.47
C ALA A 153 8.27 23.21 -10.15
N ALA A 154 7.06 23.67 -10.51
CA ALA A 154 6.85 25.00 -11.09
C ALA A 154 7.22 26.12 -10.10
N ASP A 155 6.78 26.01 -8.85
CA ASP A 155 7.07 27.00 -7.79
C ASP A 155 8.59 27.10 -7.52
N LEU A 156 9.28 25.96 -7.50
CA LEU A 156 10.74 25.92 -7.33
C LEU A 156 11.50 26.52 -8.52
N ASN A 157 11.01 26.32 -9.74
CA ASN A 157 11.63 26.90 -10.95
C ASN A 157 11.44 28.42 -11.03
N GLN A 158 10.32 28.96 -10.53
CA GLN A 158 10.09 30.42 -10.44
C GLN A 158 11.00 31.07 -9.41
N ALA A 159 11.29 30.40 -8.28
CA ALA A 159 12.19 30.90 -7.24
C ALA A 159 13.67 30.99 -7.67
N VAL A 160 14.05 30.31 -8.76
CA VAL A 160 15.44 30.26 -9.26
C VAL A 160 15.72 31.26 -10.37
N LYS A 161 14.70 31.87 -11.00
CA LYS A 161 14.92 32.95 -11.97
C LYS A 161 15.19 34.26 -11.21
N PRO A 162 16.42 34.82 -11.26
CA PRO A 162 16.66 36.16 -10.73
C PRO A 162 15.88 37.18 -11.57
N ALA A 163 15.36 38.20 -10.90
CA ALA A 163 14.78 39.39 -11.51
C ALA A 163 15.85 40.17 -12.32
#